data_AF-X1T6T7-F1
#
_entry.id   AF-X1T6T7-F1
#
_cell.length_a   1.000
_cell.length_b   1.000
_cell.length_c   1.000
_cell.angle_alpha   90.00
_cell.angle_beta   90.00
_cell.angle_gamma   90.00
#
_symmetry.space_group_name_H-M   'P 1'
#
loop_
_entity.id
_entity.type
_entity.pdbx_description
1 polymer ?
#
loop_
_entity_poly.entity_id
_entity_poly.type
_entity_poly.pdbx_seq_one_letter_code
_entity_poly.pdbx_strand_id
1 'polypeptide(L)' 'MDKSGILSQIKFNNEGLIPAIIQDEKTNQVLMLAYMNRESLEKTLKEGRTCFYSRSSIVSLS' A
#
# COMPACT_ATOMS: atom_id res chain seq x y z
N MET A 1 -10.14 6.29 14.54
CA MET A 1 -9.22 5.18 14.22
C MET A 1 -7.81 5.75 14.16
N ASP A 2 -7.01 5.47 15.18
CA ASP A 2 -5.65 5.99 15.30
C ASP A 2 -4.72 5.26 14.31
N LYS A 3 -4.47 5.90 13.16
CA LYS A 3 -3.63 5.36 12.08
C LYS A 3 -2.22 4.95 12.55
N SER A 4 -1.74 5.57 13.63
CA SER A 4 -0.45 5.26 14.27
C SER A 4 -0.39 3.85 14.90
N GLY A 5 -1.53 3.33 15.41
CA GLY A 5 -1.58 1.99 16.02
C GLY A 5 -1.37 0.86 15.01
N ILE A 6 -1.82 1.06 13.77
CA ILE A 6 -1.72 0.07 12.68
C ILE A 6 -0.25 -0.17 12.30
N LEU A 7 0.54 0.90 12.19
CA LEU A 7 1.98 0.80 11.85
C LEU A 7 2.77 -0.01 12.88
N SER A 8 2.35 0.04 14.15
CA SER A 8 2.99 -0.70 15.24
C SER A 8 2.64 -2.19 15.24
N GLN A 9 1.52 -2.58 14.61
CA GLN A 9 1.08 -3.97 14.51
C GLN A 9 1.64 -4.70 13.28
N ILE A 10 2.21 -3.96 12.33
CA ILE A 10 2.74 -4.50 11.08
C ILE A 10 4.17 -5.01 11.31
N LYS A 11 4.39 -6.30 11.02
CA LYS A 11 5.72 -6.90 11.02
C LYS A 11 6.38 -6.70 9.66
N PHE A 12 7.44 -5.90 9.65
CA PHE A 12 8.33 -5.74 8.50
C PHE A 12 9.28 -6.95 8.44
N ASN A 13 9.66 -7.34 7.23
CA ASN A 13 10.70 -8.36 7.04
C ASN A 13 12.09 -7.82 7.43
N ASN A 14 13.13 -8.65 7.34
CA ASN A 14 14.52 -8.25 7.65
C ASN A 14 15.04 -7.08 6.80
N GLU A 15 14.42 -6.83 5.64
CA GLU A 15 14.76 -5.74 4.74
C GLU A 15 13.89 -4.48 4.97
N GLY A 16 12.99 -4.50 5.97
CA GLY A 16 12.12 -3.37 6.27
C GLY A 16 10.93 -3.21 5.31
N LEU A 17 10.56 -4.27 4.59
CA LEU A 17 9.51 -4.30 3.60
C LEU A 17 8.30 -5.12 4.07
N ILE A 18 7.12 -4.75 3.56
CA ILE A 18 5.86 -5.46 3.75
C ILE A 18 5.23 -5.77 2.39
N PRO A 19 4.62 -6.95 2.21
CA PRO A 19 3.79 -7.21 1.04
C PRO A 19 2.49 -6.40 1.13
N ALA A 20 2.14 -5.73 0.04
CA ALA A 20 0.90 -4.98 -0.13
C ALA A 20 0.14 -5.56 -1.33
N ILE A 21 -1.08 -6.04 -1.11
CA ILE A 21 -1.94 -6.53 -2.19
C ILE A 21 -2.88 -5.39 -2.59
N ILE A 22 -2.88 -5.07 -3.87
CA ILE A 22 -3.77 -4.08 -4.44
C ILE A 22 -4.95 -4.83 -5.02
N GLN A 23 -6.13 -4.50 -4.52
CA GLN A 23 -7.39 -5.04 -5.00
C GLN A 23 -8.30 -3.91 -5.46
N ASP A 24 -9.10 -4.19 -6.48
CA ASP A 24 -10.16 -3.30 -6.92
C ASP A 24 -11.31 -3.33 -5.89
N GLU A 25 -11.71 -2.16 -5.40
CA GLU A 25 -12.73 -2.02 -4.34
C GLU A 25 -14.10 -2.56 -4.79
N LYS A 26 -14.45 -2.40 -6.08
CA LYS A 26 -15.80 -2.69 -6.58
C LYS A 26 -15.96 -4.16 -6.94
N THR A 27 -14.93 -4.75 -7.51
CA THR A 27 -14.95 -6.10 -8.06
C THR A 27 -14.25 -7.13 -7.17
N ASN A 28 -13.53 -6.67 -6.13
CA ASN A 28 -12.66 -7.50 -5.27
C ASN A 28 -11.58 -8.28 -6.05
N GLN A 29 -11.26 -7.84 -7.27
CA GLN A 29 -10.21 -8.46 -8.07
C GLN A 29 -8.84 -8.01 -7.56
N VAL A 30 -7.96 -8.98 -7.32
CA VAL A 30 -6.56 -8.70 -7.00
C VAL A 30 -5.87 -8.23 -8.29
N LEU A 31 -5.42 -6.98 -8.29
CA LEU A 31 -4.74 -6.36 -9.42
C LEU A 31 -3.26 -6.70 -9.42
N MET A 32 -2.59 -6.53 -8.27
CA MET A 32 -1.16 -6.82 -8.15
C MET A 32 -0.72 -7.02 -6.71
N LEU A 33 0.45 -7.65 -6.57
CA LEU A 33 1.23 -7.69 -5.35
C LEU A 33 2.39 -6.69 -5.48
N ALA A 34 2.51 -5.80 -4.51
CA ALA A 34 3.61 -4.85 -4.38
C ALA A 34 4.33 -5.04 -3.04
N TYR A 35 5.50 -4.44 -2.89
CA TYR A 35 6.19 -4.34 -1.60
C TYR A 35 6.36 -2.88 -1.21
N MET A 36 6.16 -2.57 0.06
CA MET A 36 6.25 -1.21 0.59
C MET A 36 7.14 -1.18 1.82
N ASN A 37 7.94 -0.14 1.98
CA ASN A 37 8.64 0.11 3.23
C ASN A 37 7.76 0.92 4.21
N ARG A 38 8.23 1.11 5.45
CA ARG A 38 7.50 1.87 6.48
C ARG A 38 7.14 3.28 6.03
N GLU A 39 8.08 4.00 5.42
CA GLU A 39 7.88 5.39 4.99
C GLU A 39 6.83 5.50 3.88
N SER A 40 6.87 4.59 2.90
CA SER A 40 5.85 4.50 1.84
C SER A 40 4.48 4.22 2.40
N LEU A 41 4.38 3.33 3.40
CA LEU A 41 3.11 3.04 4.07
C LEU A 41 2.59 4.25 4.85
N GLU A 42 3.47 4.98 5.55
CA GLU A 42 3.11 6.22 6.26
C GLU A 42 2.59 7.28 5.30
N LYS A 43 3.26 7.47 4.15
CA LYS A 43 2.80 8.37 3.09
C LYS A 43 1.44 7.95 2.54
N THR A 44 1.24 6.66 2.25
CA THR A 44 -0.05 6.13 1.79
C THR A 44 -1.17 6.36 2.81
N LEU A 45 -0.92 6.14 4.10
CA LEU A 45 -1.92 6.37 5.17
C LEU A 45 -2.25 7.87 5.38
N LYS A 46 -1.29 8.75 5.08
CA LYS A 46 -1.42 10.20 5.19
C LYS A 46 -2.12 10.81 3.97
N GLU A 47 -1.70 10.44 2.76
CA GLU A 47 -2.19 11.00 1.50
C GLU A 47 -3.46 10.31 1.02
N GLY A 48 -3.75 9.08 1.47
CA GLY A 48 -4.88 8.28 1.00
C GLY A 48 -4.76 7.88 -0.47
N ARG A 49 -3.60 8.11 -1.08
CA ARG A 49 -3.28 7.82 -2.48
C ARG A 49 -2.05 6.94 -2.50
N THR A 50 -2.12 5.83 -3.22
CA THR A 50 -0.93 5.02 -3.44
C THR A 50 -0.45 5.17 -4.86
N CYS A 51 0.71 5.79 -5.03
CA CYS A 51 1.40 5.86 -6.31
C CYS A 51 2.07 4.50 -6.57
N PHE A 52 1.36 3.60 -7.24
CA PHE A 52 1.97 2.37 -7.73
C PHE A 52 2.33 2.50 -9.21
N TYR A 53 3.57 2.16 -9.54
CA TYR A 53 4.06 2.15 -10.91
C TYR A 53 3.67 0.82 -11.57
N SER A 54 2.56 0.80 -12.30
CA SER A 54 2.20 -0.34 -13.17
C SER A 54 2.81 -0.13 -14.56
N ARG A 55 3.40 -1.18 -15.14
CA ARG A 55 4.01 -1.15 -16.49
C ARG A 55 3.01 -0.83 -17.63
N SER A 56 1.72 -0.66 -17.36
CA SER A 56 0.70 -0.37 -18.38
C SER A 56 -0.19 0.84 -18.10
N SER A 57 0.37 1.87 -17.46
CA SER A 57 -0.17 3.24 -17.31
C SER A 57 -0.48 3.60 -15.87
N ILE A 58 -0.12 4.84 -15.54
CA ILE A 58 -0.41 5.51 -14.28
C ILE A 58 -1.93 5.55 -14.08
N VAL A 59 -2.44 4.96 -13.00
CA VAL A 59 -3.85 5.07 -12.63
C VAL A 59 -3.92 5.83 -11.33
N SER A 60 -4.23 7.13 -11.42
CA SER A 60 -4.71 7.91 -10.29
C SER A 60 -6.16 7.52 -10.04
N LEU A 61 -6.41 6.64 -9.08
CA LEU A 61 -7.76 6.47 -8.55
C LEU A 61 -8.05 7.67 -7.62
N SER A 62 -9.04 8.48 -8.02
CA SER A 62 -9.64 9.53 -7.18
C SER A 62 -10.87 9.01 -6.46
#